data_AF-F7V8E7-F1
#
_entry.id   AF-F7V8E7-F1
#
_cell.length_a   1.000
_cell.length_b   1.000
_cell.length_c   1.000
_cell.angle_alpha   90.00
_cell.angle_beta   90.00
_cell.angle_gamma   90.00
#
_symmetry.space_group_name_H-M   'P 1'
#
loop_
_entity.id
_entity.type
_entity.pdbx_description
1 polymer ?
#
loop_
_entity_poly.entity_id
_entity_poly.type
_entity_poly.pdbx_seq_one_letter_code
_entity_poly.pdbx_strand_id
1 'polypeptide(L)'
;MDAKSRRELVIRILNKAKEQTAKEAEAILSADHPTKEYVGAHLRAYVLSKYLLAPDIEEDNIRILAALSLARTMKLDTKMIRELDQATPCDHATSESTKKVLLLYAVQKDLRLNPDPEKLTAVATVSELTDYVYGKLSECM
;
A
#
# COMPACT_ATOMS: atom_id res chain seq x y z
N MET A 1 1.66 6.37 29.07
CA MET A 1 2.04 7.24 27.95
C MET A 1 0.97 8.32 27.80
N ASP A 2 1.35 9.60 27.92
CA ASP A 2 0.44 10.73 27.78
C ASP A 2 -0.04 10.91 26.31
N ALA A 3 -1.01 11.80 26.10
CA ALA A 3 -1.62 12.02 24.79
C ALA A 3 -0.65 12.62 23.75
N LYS A 4 0.30 13.45 24.17
CA LYS A 4 1.29 14.08 23.29
C LYS A 4 2.30 13.05 22.79
N SER A 5 2.83 12.24 23.70
CA SER A 5 3.74 11.14 23.37
C SER A 5 3.11 10.11 22.42
N ARG A 6 1.81 9.81 22.60
CA ARG A 6 1.04 8.98 21.66
C ARG A 6 0.95 9.61 20.26
N ARG A 7 0.67 10.90 20.19
CA ARG A 7 0.59 11.66 18.92
C ARG A 7 1.89 11.60 18.14
N GLU A 8 3.00 11.89 18.80
CA GLU A 8 4.33 11.89 18.20
C GLU A 8 4.73 10.48 17.73
N LEU A 9 4.32 9.43 18.45
CA LEU A 9 4.51 8.06 18.00
C LEU A 9 3.72 7.76 16.72
N VAL A 10 2.43 8.11 16.68
CA VAL A 10 1.58 7.89 15.48
C VAL A 10 2.13 8.66 14.27
N ILE A 11 2.50 9.94 14.43
CA ILE A 11 3.13 10.74 13.36
C ILE A 11 4.38 10.06 12.82
N ARG A 12 5.27 9.58 13.70
CA ARG A 12 6.49 8.88 13.28
C ARG A 12 6.20 7.59 12.51
N ILE A 13 5.20 6.83 12.95
CA ILE A 13 4.78 5.60 12.26
C ILE A 13 4.25 5.94 10.86
N LEU A 14 3.37 6.92 10.74
CA LEU A 14 2.76 7.32 9.47
C LEU A 14 3.82 7.88 8.49
N ASN A 15 4.71 8.75 8.96
CA ASN A 15 5.79 9.29 8.13
C ASN A 15 6.72 8.20 7.62
N LYS A 16 7.16 7.28 8.50
CA LYS A 16 8.02 6.16 8.12
C LYS A 16 7.34 5.26 7.07
N ALA A 17 6.04 4.99 7.23
CA ALA A 17 5.29 4.21 6.27
C ALA A 17 5.16 4.91 4.90
N LYS A 18 4.95 6.23 4.90
CA LYS A 18 4.90 7.05 3.69
C LYS A 18 6.24 7.06 2.95
N GLU A 19 7.34 7.28 3.67
CA GLU A 19 8.70 7.24 3.12
C GLU A 19 9.02 5.88 2.52
N GLN A 20 8.73 4.80 3.27
CA GLN A 20 8.93 3.44 2.80
C GLN A 20 8.12 3.18 1.52
N THR A 21 6.84 3.54 1.52
CA THR A 21 5.98 3.38 0.34
C THR A 21 6.54 4.09 -0.89
N ALA A 22 6.97 5.35 -0.74
CA ALA A 22 7.53 6.12 -1.84
C ALA A 22 8.84 5.51 -2.35
N LYS A 23 9.70 5.05 -1.44
CA LYS A 23 10.95 4.37 -1.77
C LYS A 23 10.72 3.11 -2.61
N GLU A 24 9.75 2.28 -2.23
CA GLU A 24 9.45 1.04 -2.96
C GLU A 24 8.86 1.31 -4.34
N ALA A 25 8.00 2.33 -4.47
CA ALA A 25 7.49 2.76 -5.78
C ALA A 25 8.61 3.29 -6.69
N GLU A 26 9.50 4.13 -6.16
CA GLU A 26 10.64 4.65 -6.91
C GLU A 26 11.58 3.53 -7.35
N ALA A 27 11.84 2.55 -6.48
CA ALA A 27 12.70 1.40 -6.80
C ALA A 27 12.15 0.56 -7.97
N ILE A 28 10.83 0.48 -8.12
CA ILE A 28 10.18 -0.17 -9.27
C ILE A 28 10.32 0.70 -10.52
N LEU A 29 10.07 2.01 -10.41
CA LEU A 29 10.09 2.95 -11.53
C LEU A 29 11.49 3.22 -12.10
N SER A 30 12.53 3.19 -11.25
CA SER A 30 13.90 3.51 -11.64
C SER A 30 14.70 2.29 -12.09
N ALA A 31 14.13 1.09 -12.00
CA ALA A 31 14.83 -0.12 -12.37
C ALA A 31 14.89 -0.26 -13.90
N ASP A 32 16.09 -0.52 -14.43
CA ASP A 32 16.28 -0.85 -15.83
C ASP A 32 16.05 -2.35 -16.03
N HIS A 33 15.11 -2.70 -16.91
CA HIS A 33 14.68 -4.08 -17.19
C HIS A 33 14.50 -4.96 -15.93
N PRO A 34 13.65 -4.56 -14.95
CA PRO A 34 13.49 -5.32 -13.71
C PRO A 34 12.96 -6.72 -14.00
N THR A 35 13.34 -7.71 -13.19
CA THR A 35 12.69 -9.03 -13.24
C THR A 35 11.36 -9.00 -12.50
N LYS A 36 10.50 -9.98 -12.78
CA LYS A 36 9.23 -10.14 -12.08
C LYS A 36 9.42 -10.32 -10.56
N GLU A 37 10.44 -11.06 -10.15
CA GLU A 37 10.76 -11.30 -8.75
C GLU A 37 11.16 -10.00 -8.04
N TYR A 38 11.94 -9.14 -8.71
CA TYR A 38 12.30 -7.82 -8.21
C TYR A 38 11.06 -6.95 -8.01
N VAL A 39 10.19 -6.86 -9.04
CA VAL A 39 8.92 -6.12 -8.94
C VAL A 39 8.06 -6.67 -7.80
N GLY A 40 7.95 -7.99 -7.67
CA GLY A 40 7.15 -8.62 -6.62
C GLY A 40 7.65 -8.31 -5.21
N ALA A 41 8.96 -8.32 -4.99
CA ALA A 41 9.56 -7.99 -3.69
C ALA A 41 9.26 -6.54 -3.28
N HIS A 42 9.50 -5.58 -4.19
CA HIS A 42 9.26 -4.16 -3.94
C HIS A 42 7.76 -3.85 -3.82
N LEU A 43 6.93 -4.46 -4.66
CA LEU A 43 5.48 -4.26 -4.62
C LEU A 43 4.86 -4.84 -3.34
N ARG A 44 5.36 -5.97 -2.84
CA ARG A 44 4.96 -6.49 -1.54
C ARG A 44 5.32 -5.52 -0.42
N ALA A 45 6.55 -5.01 -0.39
CA ALA A 45 6.99 -4.04 0.60
C ALA A 45 6.15 -2.75 0.54
N TYR A 46 5.81 -2.28 -0.67
CA TYR A 46 4.91 -1.15 -0.92
C TYR A 46 3.50 -1.40 -0.34
N VAL A 47 2.90 -2.57 -0.61
CA VAL A 47 1.54 -2.91 -0.13
C VAL A 47 1.53 -2.96 1.40
N LEU A 48 2.51 -3.63 2.00
CA LEU A 48 2.61 -3.74 3.45
C LEU A 48 2.82 -2.37 4.09
N SER A 49 3.65 -1.48 3.53
CA SER A 49 3.83 -0.13 4.07
C SER A 49 2.57 0.73 3.93
N LYS A 50 1.87 0.69 2.78
CA LYS A 50 0.58 1.39 2.58
C LYS A 50 -0.47 0.96 3.59
N TYR A 51 -0.51 -0.33 3.89
CA TYR A 51 -1.46 -0.90 4.83
C TYR A 51 -1.03 -0.78 6.29
N LEU A 52 0.12 -0.14 6.55
CA LEU A 52 0.75 -0.15 7.85
C LEU A 52 0.79 -1.60 8.34
N LEU A 53 1.57 -2.46 7.74
CA LEU A 53 1.77 -3.85 8.19
C LEU A 53 3.25 -4.12 8.43
N ALA A 54 3.53 -5.18 9.16
CA ALA A 54 4.92 -5.61 9.40
C ALA A 54 5.44 -6.37 8.17
N PRO A 55 6.75 -6.28 7.85
CA PRO A 55 7.31 -6.86 6.63
C PRO A 55 7.38 -8.40 6.64
N ASP A 56 7.27 -9.01 7.82
CA ASP A 56 7.29 -10.46 8.06
C ASP A 56 5.92 -11.14 7.91
N ILE A 57 4.85 -10.37 7.64
CA ILE A 57 3.55 -10.96 7.31
C ILE A 57 3.68 -11.74 6.00
N GLU A 58 3.31 -13.01 6.01
CA GLU A 58 3.35 -13.91 4.84
C GLU A 58 2.06 -13.91 4.01
N GLU A 59 0.98 -13.34 4.52
CA GLU A 59 -0.31 -13.25 3.82
C GLU A 59 -0.15 -12.57 2.45
N ASP A 60 -0.86 -13.10 1.44
CA ASP A 60 -0.79 -12.63 0.06
C ASP A 60 -2.12 -12.08 -0.45
N ASN A 61 -3.24 -12.47 0.17
CA ASN A 61 -4.56 -12.01 -0.20
C ASN A 61 -4.78 -10.55 0.23
N ILE A 62 -5.07 -9.67 -0.74
CA ILE A 62 -5.21 -8.23 -0.51
C ILE A 62 -6.38 -7.90 0.43
N ARG A 63 -7.47 -8.68 0.40
CA ARG A 63 -8.60 -8.47 1.31
C ARG A 63 -8.22 -8.81 2.75
N ILE A 64 -7.51 -9.94 2.96
CA ILE A 64 -7.04 -10.31 4.30
C ILE A 64 -6.02 -9.28 4.81
N LEU A 65 -5.08 -8.83 3.95
CA LEU A 65 -4.16 -7.75 4.30
C LEU A 65 -4.91 -6.44 4.64
N ALA A 66 -5.99 -6.11 3.92
CA ALA A 66 -6.83 -4.96 4.24
C ALA A 66 -7.54 -5.11 5.59
N ALA A 67 -7.99 -6.32 5.95
CA ALA A 67 -8.57 -6.64 7.25
C ALA A 67 -7.55 -6.45 8.38
N LEU A 68 -6.33 -6.97 8.20
CA LEU A 68 -5.22 -6.79 9.14
C LEU A 68 -4.86 -5.31 9.30
N SER A 69 -4.88 -4.55 8.20
CA SER A 69 -4.66 -3.12 8.21
C SER A 69 -5.71 -2.40 9.05
N LEU A 70 -7.00 -2.71 8.86
CA LEU A 70 -8.09 -2.16 9.67
C LEU A 70 -7.90 -2.48 11.16
N ALA A 71 -7.60 -3.74 11.49
CA ALA A 71 -7.34 -4.15 12.87
C ALA A 71 -6.15 -3.40 13.49
N ARG A 72 -5.10 -3.11 12.71
CA ARG A 72 -3.97 -2.31 13.20
C ARG A 72 -4.33 -0.83 13.38
N THR A 73 -5.02 -0.21 12.43
CA THR A 73 -5.37 1.21 12.53
C THR A 73 -6.33 1.48 13.70
N MET A 74 -7.24 0.54 14.01
CA MET A 74 -8.10 0.62 15.19
C MET A 74 -7.31 0.63 16.51
N LYS A 75 -6.17 -0.07 16.57
CA LYS A 75 -5.29 -0.07 17.76
C LYS A 75 -4.49 1.23 17.92
N LEU A 76 -4.35 2.01 16.86
CA LEU A 76 -3.55 3.25 16.82
C LEU A 76 -4.36 4.52 17.16
N ASP A 77 -5.62 4.37 17.60
CA ASP A 77 -6.60 5.44 17.82
C ASP A 77 -7.01 6.13 16.51
N THR A 78 -8.11 5.66 15.91
CA THR A 78 -8.66 6.15 14.64
C THR A 78 -8.95 7.64 14.64
N LYS A 79 -9.26 8.25 15.80
CA LYS A 79 -9.52 9.69 15.89
C LYS A 79 -8.23 10.50 15.66
N MET A 80 -7.13 10.04 16.24
CA MET A 80 -5.83 10.67 16.11
C MET A 80 -5.27 10.53 14.69
N ILE A 81 -5.47 9.38 14.05
CA ILE A 81 -5.08 9.19 12.64
C ILE A 81 -5.87 10.15 11.74
N ARG A 82 -7.20 10.25 11.90
CA ARG A 82 -8.05 11.15 11.10
C ARG A 82 -7.66 12.62 11.21
N GLU A 83 -7.24 13.07 12.40
CA GLU A 83 -6.77 14.45 12.61
C GLU A 83 -5.42 14.73 11.94
N LEU A 84 -4.58 13.71 11.75
CA LEU A 84 -3.24 13.83 11.18
C LEU A 84 -3.21 13.57 9.67
N ASP A 85 -4.14 12.78 9.15
CA ASP A 85 -4.17 12.29 7.76
C ASP A 85 -5.03 13.14 6.80
N GLN A 86 -5.21 14.44 7.08
CA GLN A 86 -5.87 15.39 6.16
C GLN A 86 -5.15 15.56 4.80
N ALA A 87 -4.15 14.73 4.50
CA ALA A 87 -3.34 14.76 3.27
C ALA A 87 -3.40 13.49 2.41
N THR A 88 -4.06 12.39 2.83
CA THR A 88 -4.04 11.12 2.06
C THR A 88 -5.42 10.46 1.92
N PRO A 89 -5.93 10.18 0.70
CA PRO A 89 -7.31 9.72 0.51
C PRO A 89 -7.62 8.26 0.95
N CYS A 90 -6.68 7.52 1.52
CA CYS A 90 -6.80 6.07 1.70
C CYS A 90 -7.66 5.63 2.90
N ASP A 91 -7.99 6.53 3.84
CA ASP A 91 -8.55 6.14 5.15
C ASP A 91 -10.08 6.33 5.30
N HIS A 92 -10.79 6.74 4.24
CA HIS A 92 -12.27 6.79 4.22
C HIS A 92 -12.93 5.42 4.00
N ALA A 93 -12.13 4.37 3.86
CA ALA A 93 -12.57 3.00 3.63
C ALA A 93 -13.07 2.33 4.91
N THR A 94 -14.38 2.31 5.13
CA THR A 94 -15.00 1.56 6.24
C THR A 94 -15.09 0.05 6.01
N SER A 95 -14.51 -0.46 4.91
CA SER A 95 -14.50 -1.89 4.57
C SER A 95 -13.20 -2.34 3.92
N GLU A 96 -12.89 -3.63 4.04
CA GLU A 96 -11.79 -4.29 3.32
C GLU A 96 -11.86 -4.04 1.81
N SER A 97 -13.07 -4.06 1.25
CA SER A 97 -13.32 -3.80 -0.17
C SER A 97 -12.92 -2.39 -0.59
N THR A 98 -13.23 -1.39 0.23
CA THR A 98 -12.84 -0.01 -0.08
C THR A 98 -11.33 0.20 0.04
N LYS A 99 -10.68 -0.40 1.05
CA LYS A 99 -9.20 -0.36 1.17
C LYS A 99 -8.51 -1.03 -0.02
N LYS A 100 -9.02 -2.17 -0.47
CA LYS A 100 -8.56 -2.82 -1.70
C LYS A 100 -8.63 -1.86 -2.90
N VAL A 101 -9.77 -1.24 -3.14
CA VAL A 101 -9.94 -0.30 -4.28
C VAL A 101 -8.96 0.87 -4.18
N LEU A 102 -8.79 1.46 -2.98
CA LEU A 102 -7.88 2.57 -2.77
C LEU A 102 -6.40 2.18 -2.90
N LEU A 103 -6.04 0.97 -2.46
CA LEU A 103 -4.69 0.41 -2.69
C LEU A 103 -4.42 0.29 -4.20
N LEU A 104 -5.35 -0.33 -4.93
CA LEU A 104 -5.21 -0.55 -6.37
C LEU A 104 -5.09 0.78 -7.12
N TYR A 105 -5.92 1.76 -6.78
CA TYR A 105 -5.82 3.12 -7.33
C TYR A 105 -4.47 3.78 -6.99
N ALA A 106 -3.99 3.63 -5.75
CA ALA A 106 -2.69 4.16 -5.35
C ALA A 106 -1.55 3.51 -6.13
N VAL A 107 -1.59 2.19 -6.37
CA VAL A 107 -0.58 1.48 -7.18
C VAL A 107 -0.55 2.03 -8.61
N GLN A 108 -1.71 2.19 -9.26
CA GLN A 108 -1.77 2.79 -10.60
C GLN A 108 -1.16 4.18 -10.63
N LYS A 109 -1.53 5.02 -9.67
CA LYS A 109 -1.08 6.42 -9.59
C LYS A 109 0.42 6.51 -9.29
N ASP A 110 0.87 5.84 -8.24
CA ASP A 110 2.23 5.97 -7.72
C ASP A 110 3.24 5.31 -8.68
N LEU A 111 2.85 4.26 -9.41
CA LEU A 111 3.67 3.61 -10.45
C LEU A 111 3.39 4.11 -11.87
N ARG A 112 2.58 5.17 -12.05
CA ARG A 112 2.29 5.81 -13.34
C ARG A 112 1.82 4.82 -14.42
N LEU A 113 1.06 3.80 -14.03
CA LEU A 113 0.58 2.77 -14.95
C LEU A 113 -0.63 3.28 -15.74
N ASN A 114 -0.70 2.87 -17.01
CA ASN A 114 -1.89 3.12 -17.82
C ASN A 114 -3.12 2.43 -17.19
N PRO A 115 -4.27 3.13 -17.09
CA PRO A 115 -5.44 2.61 -16.41
C PRO A 115 -6.02 1.41 -17.16
N ASP A 116 -6.12 0.28 -16.45
CA ASP A 116 -6.89 -0.90 -16.85
C ASP A 116 -7.74 -1.35 -15.65
N PRO A 117 -8.90 -0.70 -15.43
CA PRO A 117 -9.72 -0.92 -14.22
C PRO A 117 -10.29 -2.34 -14.15
N GLU A 118 -10.62 -2.94 -15.29
CA GLU A 118 -11.20 -4.29 -15.34
C GLU A 118 -10.21 -5.33 -14.82
N LYS A 119 -8.98 -5.35 -15.35
CA LYS A 119 -7.96 -6.29 -14.87
C LYS A 119 -7.56 -6.01 -13.43
N LEU A 120 -7.42 -4.72 -13.08
CA LEU A 120 -6.95 -4.36 -11.74
C LEU A 120 -7.95 -4.69 -10.64
N THR A 121 -9.26 -4.51 -10.88
CA THR A 121 -10.29 -4.84 -9.88
C THR A 121 -10.43 -6.34 -9.64
N ALA A 122 -10.08 -7.16 -10.64
CA ALA A 122 -10.05 -8.62 -10.54
C ALA A 122 -8.92 -9.16 -9.64
N VAL A 123 -7.80 -8.43 -9.52
CA VAL A 123 -6.65 -8.81 -8.69
C VAL A 123 -7.07 -9.08 -7.24
N ALA A 124 -6.82 -10.28 -6.73
CA ALA A 124 -7.12 -10.72 -5.38
C ALA A 124 -5.87 -10.82 -4.49
N THR A 125 -4.70 -11.08 -5.05
CA THR A 125 -3.45 -11.30 -4.30
C THR A 125 -2.34 -10.32 -4.70
N VAL A 126 -1.32 -10.17 -3.86
CA VAL A 126 -0.13 -9.38 -4.19
C VAL A 126 0.66 -10.05 -5.32
N SER A 127 0.64 -11.37 -5.42
CA SER A 127 1.20 -12.09 -6.57
C SER A 127 0.51 -11.73 -7.89
N GLU A 128 -0.82 -11.72 -7.93
CA GLU A 128 -1.59 -11.29 -9.11
C GLU A 128 -1.40 -9.80 -9.41
N LEU A 129 -1.24 -8.97 -8.38
CA LEU A 129 -0.90 -7.56 -8.55
C LEU A 129 0.48 -7.40 -9.18
N THR A 130 1.43 -8.25 -8.79
CA THR A 130 2.77 -8.30 -9.39
C THR A 130 2.70 -8.66 -10.86
N ASP A 131 1.89 -9.65 -11.24
CA ASP A 131 1.66 -10.01 -12.64
C ASP A 131 1.14 -8.82 -13.46
N TYR A 132 0.13 -8.13 -12.90
CA TYR A 132 -0.45 -6.96 -13.53
C TYR A 132 0.57 -5.82 -13.70
N VAL A 133 1.28 -5.46 -12.64
CA VAL A 133 2.26 -4.37 -12.64
C VAL A 133 3.41 -4.70 -13.60
N TYR A 134 3.98 -5.90 -13.51
CA TYR A 134 5.09 -6.33 -14.38
C TYR A 134 4.69 -6.33 -15.86
N GLY A 135 3.49 -6.82 -16.19
CA GLY A 135 2.95 -6.76 -17.54
C GLY A 135 2.82 -5.32 -18.04
N LYS A 136 2.30 -4.41 -17.20
CA LYS A 136 2.13 -3.00 -17.57
C LYS A 136 3.44 -2.24 -17.72
N LEU A 137 4.45 -2.53 -16.90
CA LEU A 137 5.79 -1.95 -17.05
C LEU A 137 6.42 -2.37 -18.38
N SER A 138 6.27 -3.64 -18.74
CA SER A 138 6.78 -4.20 -20.01
C SER A 138 6.10 -3.61 -21.26
N GLU A 139 4.87 -3.11 -21.14
CA GLU A 139 4.15 -2.41 -22.22
C GLU A 139 4.62 -0.95 -22.41
N CYS A 140 5.30 -0.37 -21.40
CA CYS A 140 5.74 1.03 -21.39
C CYS A 140 7.23 1.22 -21.71
N MET A 141 8.00 0.13 -21.75
CA MET A 141 9.42 0.10 -22.13
C MET A 141 9.58 -0.22 -23.62
#